data_AF-A0A844MWX5-F1
#
_entry.id   AF-A0A844MWX5-F1
#
_cell.length_a   1.000
_cell.length_b   1.000
_cell.length_c   1.000
_cell.angle_alpha   90.00
_cell.angle_beta   90.00
_cell.angle_gamma   90.00
#
_symmetry.space_group_name_H-M   'P 1'
#
loop_
_entity.id
_entity.type
_entity.pdbx_description
1 polymer ?
#
loop_
_entity_poly.entity_id
_entity_poly.type
_entity_poly.pdbx_seq_one_letter_code
_entity_poly.pdbx_strand_id
1 'polypeptide(L)'
;MSFGEHFENAVTAFVDKIDDMIKQHKQWNDESAALGLISDDEKLRMLKRDLYCEVRLSDPNQQKIINLTAAIQTLEEIKHAHETRELEHRKLNLTFPAQANAILNTSALFALLLVIGSYITSFTCGNALTPFCGYARSVVYPINQFFKD
;
A
#
# COMPACT_ATOMS: atom_id res chain seq x y z
N MET A 1 25.44 51.82 -39.69
CA MET A 1 24.94 50.44 -39.54
C MET A 1 25.36 49.93 -38.17
N SER A 2 24.55 49.13 -37.46
CA SER A 2 24.97 48.27 -36.30
C SER A 2 24.08 48.28 -35.02
N PHE A 3 22.85 48.80 -34.99
CA PHE A 3 21.98 48.61 -33.80
C PHE A 3 20.63 47.91 -34.09
N GLY A 4 20.00 48.19 -35.23
CA GLY A 4 18.75 47.53 -35.62
C GLY A 4 18.92 46.04 -35.94
N GLU A 5 19.94 45.70 -36.74
CA GLU A 5 20.21 44.31 -37.17
C GLU A 5 20.61 43.38 -36.00
N HIS A 6 21.22 43.91 -34.94
CA HIS A 6 21.55 43.13 -33.75
C HIS A 6 20.33 42.86 -32.86
N PHE A 7 19.33 43.74 -32.87
CA PHE A 7 18.12 43.55 -32.07
C PHE A 7 17.16 42.56 -32.74
N GLU A 8 16.98 42.65 -34.06
CA GLU A 8 16.18 41.67 -34.80
C GLU A 8 16.78 40.27 -34.72
N ASN A 9 18.10 40.12 -34.88
CA ASN A 9 18.76 38.82 -34.73
C ASN A 9 18.73 38.27 -33.29
N ALA A 10 18.74 39.14 -32.27
CA ALA A 10 18.64 38.71 -30.87
C ALA A 10 17.23 38.23 -30.52
N VAL A 11 16.19 38.89 -31.04
CA VAL A 11 14.79 38.52 -30.79
C VAL A 11 14.43 37.23 -31.51
N THR A 12 14.84 37.06 -32.77
CA THR A 12 14.60 35.80 -33.51
C THR A 12 15.34 34.63 -32.88
N ALA A 13 16.61 34.81 -32.49
CA ALA A 13 17.36 33.78 -31.78
C ALA A 13 16.77 33.44 -30.41
N PHE A 14 16.12 34.39 -29.73
CA PHE A 14 15.46 34.14 -28.45
C PHE A 14 14.14 33.37 -28.63
N VAL A 15 13.37 33.69 -29.69
CA VAL A 15 12.14 32.98 -30.03
C VAL A 15 12.44 31.55 -30.47
N ASP A 16 13.44 31.34 -31.34
CA ASP A 16 13.86 30.00 -31.77
C ASP A 16 14.35 29.17 -30.58
N LYS A 17 15.08 29.81 -29.65
CA LYS A 17 15.56 29.14 -28.42
C LYS A 17 14.42 28.77 -27.47
N ILE A 18 13.37 29.59 -27.38
CA ILE A 18 12.17 29.26 -26.60
C ILE A 18 11.42 28.10 -27.26
N ASP A 19 11.28 28.11 -28.58
CA ASP A 19 10.52 27.10 -29.30
C ASP A 19 11.21 25.74 -29.27
N ASP A 20 12.55 25.72 -29.36
CA ASP A 20 13.36 24.51 -29.14
C ASP A 20 13.24 24.01 -27.70
N MET A 21 13.28 24.91 -26.71
CA MET A 21 13.15 24.53 -25.30
C MET A 21 11.76 23.96 -24.99
N ILE A 22 10.70 24.48 -25.61
CA ILE A 22 9.33 23.96 -25.50
C ILE A 22 9.23 22.56 -26.16
N LYS A 23 9.80 22.38 -27.35
CA LYS A 23 9.86 21.07 -28.02
C LYS A 23 10.62 20.05 -27.18
N GLN A 24 11.76 20.43 -26.63
CA GLN A 24 12.59 19.56 -25.81
C GLN A 24 11.87 19.16 -24.52
N HIS A 25 11.13 20.09 -23.92
CA HIS A 25 10.34 19.80 -22.72
C HIS A 25 9.18 18.84 -23.01
N LYS A 26 8.51 19.00 -24.16
CA LYS A 26 7.46 18.08 -24.62
C LYS A 26 8.02 16.68 -24.87
N GLN A 27 9.20 16.59 -25.50
CA GLN A 27 9.85 15.32 -25.82
C GLN A 27 10.31 14.58 -24.56
N TRP A 28 10.88 15.29 -23.57
CA TRP A 28 11.20 14.72 -22.25
C TRP A 28 9.96 14.26 -21.49
N ASN A 29 8.84 14.95 -21.63
CA ASN A 29 7.60 14.58 -20.97
C ASN A 29 6.99 13.32 -21.59
N ASP A 30 7.00 13.21 -22.92
CA ASP A 30 6.57 12.03 -23.64
C ASP A 30 7.46 10.81 -23.34
N GLU A 31 8.78 11.02 -23.21
CA GLU A 31 9.75 9.99 -22.85
C GLU A 31 9.60 9.55 -21.38
N SER A 32 9.31 10.48 -20.47
CA SER A 32 9.03 10.18 -19.05
C SER A 32 7.69 9.45 -18.86
N ALA A 33 6.69 9.78 -19.68
CA ALA A 33 5.42 9.08 -19.72
C ALA A 33 5.57 7.65 -20.25
N ALA A 34 6.38 7.47 -21.32
CA ALA A 34 6.66 6.16 -21.91
C ALA A 34 7.49 5.25 -21.00
N LEU A 35 8.40 5.82 -20.19
CA LEU A 35 9.21 5.10 -19.22
C LEU A 35 8.46 4.79 -17.91
N GLY A 36 7.21 5.22 -17.76
CA GLY A 36 6.41 5.00 -16.54
C GLY A 36 6.94 5.76 -15.32
N LEU A 37 7.81 6.77 -15.52
CA LEU A 37 8.41 7.58 -14.45
C LEU A 37 7.43 8.61 -13.88
N ILE A 38 6.33 8.87 -14.59
CA ILE A 38 5.24 9.74 -14.14
C ILE A 38 4.25 8.90 -13.34
N SER A 39 4.08 9.25 -12.05
CA SER A 39 3.03 8.70 -11.18
C SER A 39 1.67 8.81 -11.85
N ASP A 40 0.79 7.82 -11.65
CA ASP A 40 -0.56 7.84 -12.23
C ASP A 40 -1.35 9.10 -11.81
N ASP A 41 -1.05 9.67 -10.63
CA ASP A 41 -1.61 10.96 -10.20
C ASP A 41 -1.18 12.14 -11.08
N GLU A 42 0.09 12.14 -11.49
CA GLU A 42 0.67 13.18 -12.32
C GLU A 42 0.14 13.07 -13.76
N LYS A 43 -0.05 11.84 -14.28
CA LYS A 43 -0.76 11.59 -15.55
C LYS A 43 -2.19 12.11 -15.51
N LEU A 44 -2.92 11.83 -14.43
CA LEU A 44 -4.30 12.26 -14.24
C LEU A 44 -4.40 13.79 -14.18
N ARG A 45 -3.42 14.43 -13.54
CA ARG A 45 -3.31 15.89 -13.47
C ARG A 45 -3.05 16.52 -14.83
N MET A 46 -2.14 15.94 -15.63
CA MET A 46 -1.86 16.39 -17.00
C MET A 46 -3.09 16.22 -17.90
N LEU A 47 -3.73 15.05 -17.88
CA LEU A 47 -4.93 14.81 -18.69
C LEU A 47 -6.10 15.73 -18.34
N LYS A 48 -6.33 16.00 -17.05
CA LYS A 48 -7.34 16.97 -16.60
C LYS A 48 -7.01 18.40 -17.05
N ARG A 49 -5.73 18.77 -17.04
CA ARG A 49 -5.26 20.07 -17.54
C ARG A 49 -5.47 20.19 -19.05
N ASP A 50 -5.10 19.17 -19.81
CA ASP A 50 -5.28 19.15 -21.26
C ASP A 50 -6.75 19.22 -21.64
N LEU A 51 -7.62 18.49 -20.93
CA LEU A 51 -9.07 18.59 -21.10
C LEU A 51 -9.58 20.02 -20.82
N TYR A 52 -9.13 20.63 -19.72
CA TYR A 52 -9.54 21.99 -19.36
C TYR A 52 -9.08 23.02 -20.39
N CYS A 53 -7.87 22.88 -20.92
CA CYS A 53 -7.36 23.73 -21.99
C CYS A 53 -8.15 23.54 -23.28
N GLU A 54 -8.43 22.30 -23.69
CA GLU A 54 -9.14 22.00 -24.93
C GLU A 54 -10.58 22.53 -24.93
N VAL A 55 -11.27 22.44 -23.79
CA VAL A 55 -12.63 22.95 -23.62
C VAL A 55 -12.69 24.48 -23.68
N ARG A 56 -11.58 25.16 -23.32
CA ARG A 56 -11.50 26.64 -23.32
C ARG A 56 -11.08 27.24 -24.66
N LEU A 57 -10.67 26.42 -25.63
CA LEU A 57 -10.36 26.91 -26.96
C LEU A 57 -11.62 27.46 -27.63
N SER A 58 -11.44 28.50 -28.46
CA SER A 58 -12.56 29.10 -29.19
C SER A 58 -13.18 28.15 -30.23
N ASP A 59 -12.42 27.15 -30.69
CA ASP A 59 -12.91 26.04 -31.52
C ASP A 59 -12.51 24.70 -30.88
N PRO A 60 -13.32 24.17 -29.95
CA PRO A 60 -12.98 22.98 -29.20
C PRO A 60 -13.15 21.71 -30.05
N ASN A 61 -12.12 20.88 -30.11
CA ASN A 61 -12.21 19.58 -30.78
C ASN A 61 -13.00 18.58 -29.91
N GLN A 62 -14.29 18.41 -30.24
CA GLN A 62 -15.18 17.51 -29.49
C GLN A 62 -14.68 16.07 -29.41
N GLN A 63 -14.04 15.56 -30.45
CA GLN A 63 -13.55 14.18 -30.47
C GLN A 63 -12.36 14.00 -29.52
N LYS A 64 -11.50 15.02 -29.42
CA LYS A 64 -10.40 15.04 -28.46
C LYS A 64 -10.91 15.14 -27.02
N ILE A 65 -11.95 15.93 -26.77
CA ILE A 65 -12.60 16.04 -25.45
C ILE A 65 -13.18 14.70 -25.00
N ILE A 66 -13.87 13.97 -25.88
CA ILE A 66 -14.42 12.64 -25.58
C ILE A 66 -13.29 11.66 -25.24
N ASN A 67 -12.23 11.64 -26.04
CA ASN A 67 -11.08 10.75 -25.83
C ASN A 67 -10.36 11.04 -24.50
N LEU A 68 -10.14 12.32 -24.17
CA LEU A 68 -9.52 12.75 -22.92
C LEU A 68 -10.39 12.38 -21.72
N THR A 69 -11.71 12.54 -21.82
CA THR A 69 -12.65 12.18 -20.75
C THR A 69 -12.65 10.68 -20.49
N ALA A 70 -12.67 9.85 -21.55
CA ALA A 70 -12.59 8.40 -21.42
C ALA A 70 -11.24 7.93 -20.84
N ALA A 71 -10.13 8.56 -21.25
CA ALA A 71 -8.81 8.28 -20.69
C ALA A 71 -8.73 8.62 -19.19
N ILE A 72 -9.33 9.74 -18.75
CA ILE A 72 -9.39 10.10 -17.34
C ILE A 72 -10.21 9.08 -16.54
N GLN A 73 -11.39 8.70 -17.03
CA GLN A 73 -12.26 7.73 -16.35
C GLN A 73 -11.57 6.38 -16.16
N THR A 74 -10.96 5.85 -17.21
CA THR A 74 -10.25 4.56 -17.14
C THR A 74 -9.07 4.60 -16.17
N LEU A 75 -8.30 5.68 -16.14
CA LEU A 75 -7.20 5.86 -15.18
C LEU A 75 -7.70 5.99 -13.73
N GLU A 76 -8.81 6.70 -13.50
CA GLU A 76 -9.43 6.79 -12.17
C GLU A 76 -9.96 5.44 -11.68
N GLU A 77 -10.57 4.64 -12.57
CA GLU A 77 -11.02 3.28 -12.26
C GLU A 77 -9.86 2.34 -11.90
N ILE A 78 -8.77 2.38 -12.68
CA ILE A 78 -7.57 1.58 -12.42
C ILE A 78 -6.95 1.99 -11.07
N LYS A 79 -6.87 3.30 -10.80
CA LYS A 79 -6.35 3.81 -9.53
C LYS A 79 -7.21 3.33 -8.35
N HIS A 80 -8.52 3.46 -8.44
CA HIS A 80 -9.42 2.97 -7.40
C HIS A 80 -9.30 1.47 -7.18
N ALA A 81 -9.19 0.67 -8.25
CA ALA A 81 -8.98 -0.77 -8.15
C ALA A 81 -7.62 -1.13 -7.50
N HIS A 82 -6.60 -0.31 -7.69
CA HIS A 82 -5.30 -0.50 -7.04
C HIS A 82 -5.38 -0.19 -5.54
N GLU A 83 -5.99 0.94 -5.16
CA GLU A 83 -6.18 1.33 -3.76
C GLU A 83 -7.00 0.30 -2.98
N THR A 84 -8.04 -0.27 -3.58
CA THR A 84 -8.84 -1.33 -2.92
C THR A 84 -8.02 -2.60 -2.68
N ARG A 85 -7.21 -3.02 -3.65
CA ARG A 85 -6.29 -4.16 -3.48
C ARG A 85 -5.27 -3.91 -2.38
N GLU A 86 -4.67 -2.72 -2.33
CA GLU A 86 -3.75 -2.37 -1.24
C GLU A 86 -4.43 -2.39 0.13
N LEU A 87 -5.66 -1.88 0.22
CA LEU A 87 -6.44 -1.91 1.45
C LEU A 87 -6.75 -3.33 1.90
N GLU A 88 -7.08 -4.23 0.96
CA GLU A 88 -7.26 -5.66 1.26
C GLU A 88 -5.97 -6.30 1.76
N HIS A 89 -4.84 -6.04 1.10
CA HIS A 89 -3.53 -6.52 1.55
C HIS A 89 -3.18 -6.01 2.95
N ARG A 90 -3.46 -4.74 3.26
CA ARG A 90 -3.25 -4.19 4.62
C ARG A 90 -4.19 -4.84 5.64
N LYS A 91 -5.45 -5.08 5.28
CA LYS A 91 -6.40 -5.80 6.16
C LYS A 91 -5.92 -7.21 6.45
N LEU A 92 -5.47 -7.96 5.45
CA LEU A 92 -4.85 -9.28 5.65
C LEU A 92 -3.63 -9.16 6.58
N ASN A 93 -2.70 -8.26 6.29
CA ASN A 93 -1.49 -8.10 7.09
C ASN A 93 -1.77 -7.70 8.55
N LEU A 94 -2.89 -7.03 8.83
CA LEU A 94 -3.31 -6.69 10.19
C LEU A 94 -4.07 -7.83 10.88
N THR A 95 -4.88 -8.59 10.16
CA THR A 95 -5.71 -9.65 10.75
C THR A 95 -4.91 -10.90 11.09
N PHE A 96 -3.95 -11.29 10.25
CA PHE A 96 -3.15 -12.50 10.48
C PHE A 96 -2.30 -12.48 11.77
N PRO A 97 -1.49 -11.44 12.07
CA PRO A 97 -0.68 -11.42 13.29
C PRO A 97 -1.53 -11.24 14.55
N ALA A 98 -2.65 -10.49 14.47
CA ALA A 98 -3.55 -10.29 15.59
C ALA A 98 -4.29 -11.60 15.96
N GLN A 99 -4.79 -12.34 14.96
CA GLN A 99 -5.45 -13.63 15.18
C GLN A 99 -4.45 -14.70 15.65
N ALA A 100 -3.25 -14.74 15.10
CA ALA A 100 -2.21 -15.66 15.54
C ALA A 100 -1.81 -15.40 17.01
N ASN A 101 -1.60 -14.14 17.40
CA ASN A 101 -1.25 -13.79 18.77
C ASN A 101 -2.41 -14.08 19.76
N ALA A 102 -3.67 -13.85 19.34
CA ALA A 102 -4.83 -14.20 20.15
C ALA A 102 -4.95 -15.72 20.37
N ILE A 103 -4.76 -16.54 19.32
CA ILE A 103 -4.80 -18.00 19.42
C ILE A 103 -3.63 -18.52 20.27
N LEU A 104 -2.43 -17.95 20.09
CA LEU A 104 -1.24 -18.36 20.84
C LEU A 104 -1.37 -18.01 22.33
N ASN A 105 -1.83 -16.80 22.67
CA ASN A 105 -2.01 -16.41 24.07
C ASN A 105 -3.15 -17.16 24.75
N THR A 106 -4.25 -17.43 24.05
CA THR A 106 -5.36 -18.21 24.62
C THR A 106 -4.98 -19.68 24.84
N SER A 107 -4.25 -20.29 23.90
CA SER A 107 -3.74 -21.65 24.08
C SER A 107 -2.69 -21.76 25.18
N ALA A 108 -1.79 -20.78 25.29
CA ALA A 108 -0.82 -20.70 26.39
C ALA A 108 -1.53 -20.54 27.75
N LEU A 109 -2.52 -19.66 27.86
CA LEU A 109 -3.32 -19.48 29.08
C LEU A 109 -4.04 -20.78 29.47
N PHE A 110 -4.63 -21.48 28.50
CA PHE A 110 -5.32 -22.74 28.74
C PHE A 110 -4.36 -23.83 29.24
N ALA A 111 -3.18 -23.95 28.62
CA ALA A 111 -2.15 -24.88 29.07
C ALA A 111 -1.69 -24.56 30.50
N LEU A 112 -1.50 -23.27 30.82
CA LEU A 112 -1.09 -22.81 32.15
C LEU A 112 -2.17 -23.13 33.20
N LEU A 113 -3.45 -22.91 32.88
CA LEU A 113 -4.57 -23.26 33.73
C LEU A 113 -4.69 -24.76 33.97
N LEU A 114 -4.43 -25.61 32.97
CA LEU A 114 -4.40 -27.06 33.14
C LEU A 114 -3.27 -27.50 34.07
N VAL A 115 -2.08 -26.90 33.97
CA VAL A 115 -0.95 -27.21 34.85
C VAL A 115 -1.23 -26.76 36.29
N ILE A 116 -1.72 -25.54 36.49
CA ILE A 116 -2.08 -25.05 37.84
C ILE A 116 -3.22 -25.90 38.42
N GLY A 117 -4.26 -26.18 37.65
CA GLY A 117 -5.40 -26.98 38.08
C GLY A 117 -5.02 -28.40 38.46
N SER A 118 -4.15 -29.06 37.66
CA SER A 118 -3.62 -30.38 37.99
C SER A 118 -2.74 -30.37 39.23
N TYR A 119 -1.96 -29.31 39.46
CA TYR A 119 -1.16 -29.16 40.67
C TYR A 119 -2.02 -29.02 41.94
N ILE A 120 -3.03 -28.15 41.91
CA ILE A 120 -3.95 -27.94 43.05
C ILE A 120 -4.73 -29.22 43.36
N THR A 121 -5.28 -29.87 42.32
CA THR A 121 -6.04 -31.11 42.49
C THR A 121 -5.16 -32.26 42.98
N SER A 122 -3.91 -32.36 42.51
CA SER A 122 -2.96 -33.36 43.01
C SER A 122 -2.68 -33.17 44.51
N PHE A 123 -2.57 -31.92 44.99
CA PHE A 123 -2.33 -31.62 46.40
C PHE A 123 -3.54 -32.00 47.27
N THR A 124 -4.76 -31.65 46.86
CA THR A 124 -5.98 -32.00 47.61
C THR A 124 -6.30 -33.49 47.57
N CYS A 125 -5.92 -34.18 46.49
CA CYS A 125 -6.14 -35.61 46.30
C CYS A 125 -5.27 -36.51 47.19
N GLY A 126 -4.20 -36.03 47.82
CA GLY A 126 -3.35 -36.84 48.72
C GLY A 126 -2.91 -38.17 48.09
N ASN A 127 -3.35 -39.31 48.65
CA ASN A 127 -3.16 -40.68 48.13
C ASN A 127 -4.44 -41.34 47.56
N ALA A 128 -5.50 -40.58 47.29
CA ALA A 128 -6.73 -41.12 46.71
C ALA A 128 -6.47 -41.83 45.37
N LEU A 129 -7.11 -42.99 45.17
CA LEU A 129 -6.99 -43.88 44.01
C LEU A 129 -8.01 -43.58 42.90
N THR A 130 -8.69 -42.43 42.95
CA THR A 130 -9.66 -42.09 41.90
C THR A 130 -8.94 -41.77 40.57
N PRO A 131 -9.55 -42.10 39.43
CA PRO A 131 -8.92 -41.87 38.11
C PRO A 131 -8.59 -40.40 37.86
N PHE A 132 -9.40 -39.47 38.37
CA PHE A 132 -9.12 -38.03 38.33
C PHE A 132 -7.84 -37.65 39.09
N CYS A 133 -7.67 -38.16 40.31
CA CYS A 133 -6.47 -37.92 41.11
C CYS A 133 -5.21 -38.58 40.52
N GLY A 134 -5.36 -39.75 39.88
CA GLY A 134 -4.29 -40.41 39.15
C GLY A 134 -3.77 -39.58 37.97
N TYR A 135 -4.68 -38.99 37.19
CA TYR A 135 -4.35 -38.12 36.06
C TYR A 135 -3.74 -36.78 36.50
N ALA A 136 -4.22 -36.19 37.60
CA ALA A 136 -3.61 -34.98 38.15
C ALA A 136 -2.15 -35.22 38.59
N ARG A 137 -1.86 -36.36 39.24
CA ARG A 137 -0.49 -36.72 39.67
C ARG A 137 0.45 -37.04 38.51
N SER A 138 -0.04 -37.65 37.43
CA SER A 138 0.82 -38.00 36.28
C SER A 138 1.37 -36.76 35.56
N VAL A 139 0.67 -35.63 35.63
CA VAL A 139 1.15 -34.35 35.11
C VAL A 139 2.16 -33.70 36.06
N VAL A 140 1.93 -33.78 37.38
CA VAL A 140 2.74 -33.11 38.41
C VAL A 140 4.07 -33.82 38.69
N TYR A 141 4.10 -35.15 38.64
CA TYR A 141 5.31 -35.94 38.92
C TYR A 141 6.53 -35.56 38.06
N PRO A 142 6.44 -35.49 36.71
CA PRO A 142 7.58 -35.10 35.88
C PRO A 142 8.00 -33.65 36.10
N ILE A 143 7.07 -32.75 36.41
CA ILE A 143 7.36 -31.33 36.73
C ILE A 143 8.20 -31.25 38.01
N ASN A 144 7.79 -31.92 39.07
CA ASN A 144 8.54 -31.95 40.33
C ASN A 144 9.91 -32.64 40.19
N GLN A 145 10.06 -33.57 39.25
CA GLN A 145 11.34 -34.20 38.95
C GLN A 145 12.27 -33.26 38.18
N PHE A 146 11.73 -32.39 37.33
CA PHE A 146 12.49 -31.38 36.59
C PHE A 146 13.05 -30.26 37.49
N PHE A 147 12.33 -29.87 38.55
CA PHE A 147 12.76 -28.84 39.52
C PHE A 147 13.49 -29.40 40.75
N LYS A 148 13.91 -30.67 40.71
CA LYS A 148 14.57 -31.36 41.84
C LYS A 148 16.10 -31.29 41.82
N ASP A 149 16.68 -30.73 40.76
CA ASP A 149 18.07 -30.24 40.69
C ASP A 149 18.14 -28.77 41.14
#